data_AF-A0A7I6MZW4-F1
#
_entry.id   AF-A0A7I6MZW4-F1
#
_cell.length_a   1.000
_cell.length_b   1.000
_cell.length_c   1.000
_cell.angle_alpha   90.00
_cell.angle_beta   90.00
_cell.angle_gamma   90.00
#
_symmetry.space_group_name_H-M   'P 1'
#
loop_
_entity.id
_entity.type
_entity.pdbx_description
1 polymer ?
#
loop_
_entity_poly.entity_id
_entity_poly.type
_entity_poly.pdbx_seq_one_letter_code
_entity_poly.pdbx_strand_id
1 'polypeptide(L)'
;ELEDLQQKKLFNPDEIQQIVERRREFEYMMKRIPLRKIDALRYIEYELNLDALRAKRKERAGLEKMSLSDFAGVRRVHSIFERVIYKHRGSIDLWLQYIEYCKNEGSSKILSHVFSRALQVHPRCAEIWIEAASYEFSTNLNVDSARILMQRAIRINKNCQRL
;
A
#
# COMPACT_ATOMS: atom_id res chain seq x y z
N GLU A 1 -12.08 -1.46 15.56
CA GLU A 1 -11.98 -2.49 14.50
C GLU A 1 -12.35 -3.86 15.03
N LEU A 2 -11.60 -4.44 15.97
CA LEU A 2 -11.87 -5.81 16.46
C LEU A 2 -13.23 -5.92 17.18
N GLU A 3 -13.59 -4.92 17.98
CA GLU A 3 -14.91 -4.86 18.62
C GLU A 3 -16.05 -4.74 17.59
N ASP A 4 -15.84 -3.99 16.51
CA ASP A 4 -16.81 -3.85 15.40
C ASP A 4 -16.97 -5.17 14.62
N LEU A 5 -15.86 -5.89 14.40
CA LEU A 5 -15.88 -7.23 13.81
C LEU A 5 -16.62 -8.24 14.68
N GLN A 6 -16.47 -8.14 16.00
CA GLN A 6 -17.17 -8.98 16.98
C GLN A 6 -18.67 -8.66 17.04
N GLN A 7 -19.03 -7.37 17.11
CA GLN A 7 -20.43 -6.93 17.14
C GLN A 7 -21.20 -7.38 15.90
N LYS A 8 -20.54 -7.41 14.74
CA LYS A 8 -21.12 -7.87 13.47
C LYS A 8 -21.11 -9.38 13.29
N LYS A 9 -20.62 -10.14 14.27
CA LYS A 9 -20.48 -11.61 14.22
C LYS A 9 -19.72 -12.09 12.97
N LEU A 10 -18.80 -11.28 12.46
CA LEU A 10 -17.96 -11.65 11.32
C LEU A 10 -16.81 -12.57 11.74
N PHE A 11 -16.39 -12.45 12.99
CA PHE A 11 -15.34 -13.26 13.59
C PHE A 11 -15.77 -13.71 14.99
N ASN A 12 -15.37 -14.92 15.34
CA ASN A 12 -15.56 -15.44 16.69
C ASN A 12 -14.53 -14.83 17.65
N PRO A 13 -14.80 -14.78 18.97
CA PRO A 13 -13.84 -14.28 19.95
C PRO A 13 -12.47 -14.98 19.87
N ASP A 14 -12.46 -16.30 19.67
CA ASP A 14 -11.22 -17.08 19.54
C ASP A 14 -10.42 -16.71 18.29
N GLU A 15 -11.11 -16.45 17.16
CA GLU A 15 -10.46 -16.00 15.94
C GLU A 15 -9.85 -14.60 16.12
N ILE A 16 -10.56 -13.71 16.82
CA ILE A 16 -10.06 -12.37 17.15
C ILE A 16 -8.82 -12.47 18.02
N GLN A 17 -8.81 -13.37 19.01
CA GLN A 17 -7.63 -13.60 19.84
C GLN A 17 -6.44 -14.07 18.99
N GLN A 18 -6.65 -15.04 18.09
CA GLN A 18 -5.61 -15.52 17.16
C GLN A 18 -5.09 -14.39 16.26
N ILE A 19 -5.97 -13.52 15.75
CA ILE A 19 -5.57 -12.35 14.95
C ILE A 19 -4.72 -11.39 15.77
N VAL A 20 -5.10 -11.13 17.02
CA VAL A 20 -4.35 -10.24 17.93
C VAL A 20 -2.97 -10.80 18.23
N GLU A 21 -2.88 -12.09 18.55
CA GLU A 21 -1.61 -12.77 18.83
C GLU A 21 -0.71 -12.74 17.60
N ARG A 22 -1.25 -13.07 16.42
CA ARG A 22 -0.48 -13.06 15.18
C ARG A 22 -0.01 -11.66 14.78
N ARG A 23 -0.86 -10.64 14.92
CA ARG A 23 -0.47 -9.23 14.73
C ARG A 23 0.63 -8.82 15.71
N ARG A 24 0.55 -9.26 16.97
CA ARG A 24 1.58 -8.97 17.98
C ARG A 24 2.92 -9.58 17.60
N GLU A 25 2.94 -10.82 17.10
CA GLU A 25 4.15 -11.46 16.59
C GLU A 25 4.77 -10.66 15.44
N PHE A 26 3.98 -10.25 14.45
CA PHE A 26 4.45 -9.43 13.34
C PHE A 26 4.97 -8.06 13.81
N GLU A 27 4.28 -7.39 14.75
CA GLU A 27 4.76 -6.13 15.33
C GLU A 27 6.08 -6.30 16.09
N TYR A 28 6.28 -7.44 16.78
CA TYR A 28 7.60 -7.77 17.35
C TYR A 28 8.65 -7.96 16.26
N MET A 29 8.35 -8.68 15.18
CA MET A 29 9.28 -8.86 14.06
C MET A 29 9.64 -7.54 13.39
N MET A 30 8.66 -6.64 13.21
CA MET A 30 8.85 -5.31 12.63
C MET A 30 9.71 -4.37 13.50
N LYS A 31 9.75 -4.59 14.82
CA LYS A 31 10.59 -3.83 15.74
C LYS A 31 12.03 -4.34 15.83
N ARG A 32 12.32 -5.53 15.29
CA ARG A 32 13.69 -6.09 15.31
C ARG A 32 14.63 -5.23 14.48
N ILE A 33 15.88 -5.17 14.93
CA ILE A 33 16.97 -4.51 14.21
C ILE A 33 17.99 -5.60 13.80
N PRO A 34 18.34 -5.73 12.51
CA PRO A 34 17.80 -4.98 11.38
C PRO A 34 16.37 -5.44 10.99
N LEU A 35 15.55 -4.51 10.51
CA LEU A 35 14.25 -4.83 9.92
C LEU A 35 14.47 -5.59 8.61
N ARG A 36 13.99 -6.83 8.52
CA ARG A 36 14.06 -7.61 7.28
C ARG A 36 12.85 -7.30 6.39
N LYS A 37 13.10 -7.05 5.10
CA LYS A 37 12.03 -6.81 4.10
C LYS A 37 11.02 -7.96 4.06
N ILE A 38 11.50 -9.20 4.13
CA ILE A 38 10.68 -10.42 4.10
C ILE A 38 9.65 -10.43 5.23
N ASP A 39 10.06 -10.04 6.45
CA ASP A 39 9.16 -10.05 7.61
C ASP A 39 8.00 -9.05 7.40
N ALA A 40 8.27 -7.92 6.75
CA ALA A 40 7.24 -6.95 6.43
C ALA A 40 6.33 -7.37 5.27
N LEU A 41 6.88 -7.98 4.23
CA LEU A 41 6.09 -8.51 3.12
C LEU A 41 5.12 -9.59 3.60
N ARG A 42 5.57 -10.48 4.49
CA ARG A 42 4.71 -11.49 5.14
C ARG A 42 3.59 -10.85 5.96
N TYR A 43 3.87 -9.74 6.63
CA TYR A 43 2.85 -9.03 7.40
C TYR A 43 1.82 -8.36 6.48
N ILE A 44 2.26 -7.74 5.39
CA ILE A 44 1.37 -7.18 4.37
C ILE A 44 0.48 -8.27 3.77
N GLU A 45 1.06 -9.39 3.34
CA GLU A 45 0.32 -10.53 2.81
C GLU A 45 -0.72 -11.06 3.81
N TYR A 46 -0.35 -11.17 5.09
CA TYR A 46 -1.28 -11.57 6.14
C TYR A 46 -2.47 -10.62 6.28
N GLU A 47 -2.22 -9.30 6.31
CA GLU A 47 -3.31 -8.31 6.43
C GLU A 47 -4.20 -8.26 5.17
N LEU A 48 -3.64 -8.43 3.97
CA LEU A 48 -4.42 -8.53 2.73
C LEU A 48 -5.33 -9.77 2.74
N ASN A 49 -4.82 -10.91 3.16
CA ASN A 49 -5.59 -12.15 3.27
C ASN A 49 -6.72 -12.03 4.32
N LEU A 50 -6.43 -11.35 5.43
CA LEU A 50 -7.42 -11.09 6.48
C LEU A 50 -8.53 -10.14 5.98
N ASP A 51 -8.17 -9.09 5.23
CA ASP A 51 -9.13 -8.15 4.64
C ASP A 51 -10.02 -8.85 3.61
N ALA A 52 -9.42 -9.68 2.75
CA ALA A 52 -10.15 -10.50 1.78
C ALA A 52 -11.11 -11.50 2.46
N LEU A 53 -10.69 -12.12 3.57
CA LEU A 53 -11.56 -12.99 4.36
C LEU A 53 -12.72 -12.21 4.99
N ARG A 54 -12.45 -11.02 5.57
CA ARG A 54 -13.49 -10.14 6.10
C ARG A 54 -14.49 -9.76 5.01
N ALA A 55 -14.02 -9.36 3.83
CA ALA A 55 -14.86 -8.96 2.69
C ALA A 55 -15.82 -10.10 2.28
N LYS A 56 -15.30 -11.32 2.10
CA LYS A 56 -16.12 -12.50 1.78
C LYS A 56 -17.14 -12.84 2.86
N ARG A 57 -16.78 -12.72 4.14
CA ARG A 57 -17.71 -12.98 5.26
C ARG A 57 -18.79 -11.90 5.34
N LYS A 58 -18.42 -10.64 5.10
CA LYS A 58 -19.35 -9.51 5.07
C LYS A 58 -20.38 -9.66 3.94
N GLU A 59 -19.94 -10.08 2.76
CA GLU A 59 -20.80 -10.38 1.61
C GLU A 59 -21.80 -11.49 1.95
N ARG A 60 -21.33 -12.61 2.52
CA ARG A 60 -22.20 -13.72 2.96
C ARG A 60 -23.20 -13.32 4.04
N ALA A 61 -22.83 -12.38 4.91
CA ALA A 61 -23.70 -11.86 5.95
C ALA A 61 -24.73 -10.82 5.45
N GLY A 62 -24.68 -10.43 4.17
CA GLY A 62 -25.59 -9.43 3.59
C GLY A 62 -25.43 -8.03 4.20
N LEU A 63 -24.28 -7.73 4.79
CA LEU A 63 -24.04 -6.45 5.46
C LEU A 63 -23.56 -5.42 4.45
N GLU A 64 -24.45 -4.53 3.99
CA GLU A 64 -24.10 -3.50 3.02
C GLU A 64 -23.42 -2.26 3.65
N LYS A 65 -23.69 -2.00 4.93
CA LYS A 65 -23.18 -0.78 5.60
C LYS A 65 -21.66 -0.81 5.70
N MET A 66 -21.02 0.24 5.16
CA MET A 66 -19.60 0.50 5.37
C MET A 66 -19.33 0.75 6.86
N SER A 67 -18.18 0.28 7.32
CA SER A 67 -17.79 0.27 8.71
C SER A 67 -16.38 0.76 8.94
N LEU A 68 -16.07 1.09 10.20
CA LEU A 68 -14.70 1.32 10.63
C LEU A 68 -13.79 0.12 10.35
N SER A 69 -14.30 -1.11 10.49
CA SER A 69 -13.56 -2.32 10.13
C SER A 69 -13.13 -2.41 8.66
N ASP A 70 -13.86 -1.74 7.76
CA ASP A 70 -13.60 -1.82 6.32
C ASP A 70 -12.35 -1.02 5.92
N PHE A 71 -12.14 0.13 6.56
CA PHE A 71 -10.99 0.99 6.28
C PHE A 71 -9.76 0.65 7.11
N ALA A 72 -9.92 -0.10 8.20
CA ALA A 72 -8.84 -0.34 9.15
C ALA A 72 -7.74 -1.25 8.59
N GLY A 73 -8.09 -2.28 7.81
CA GLY A 73 -7.14 -3.15 7.12
C GLY A 73 -6.26 -2.37 6.15
N VAL A 74 -6.88 -1.62 5.24
CA VAL A 74 -6.19 -0.76 4.26
C VAL A 74 -5.23 0.23 4.94
N ARG A 75 -5.70 0.94 5.98
CA ARG A 75 -4.86 1.87 6.76
C ARG A 75 -3.65 1.18 7.39
N ARG A 76 -3.80 -0.06 7.87
CA ARG A 76 -2.70 -0.82 8.46
C ARG A 76 -1.68 -1.20 7.40
N VAL A 77 -2.10 -1.65 6.23
CA VAL A 77 -1.19 -1.98 5.13
C VAL A 77 -0.39 -0.76 4.70
N HIS A 78 -1.02 0.42 4.54
CA HIS A 78 -0.29 1.68 4.31
C HIS A 78 0.76 1.97 5.40
N SER A 79 0.39 1.83 6.67
CA SER A 79 1.31 2.03 7.79
C SER A 79 2.49 1.05 7.77
N ILE A 80 2.27 -0.20 7.37
CA ILE A 80 3.36 -1.18 7.21
C ILE A 80 4.29 -0.73 6.08
N PHE A 81 3.76 -0.42 4.88
CA PHE A 81 4.58 0.07 3.76
C PHE A 81 5.41 1.30 4.13
N GLU A 82 4.81 2.30 4.78
CA GLU A 82 5.50 3.51 5.21
C GLU A 82 6.68 3.22 6.15
N ARG A 83 6.48 2.33 7.14
CA ARG A 83 7.55 1.91 8.07
C ARG A 83 8.69 1.20 7.35
N VAL A 84 8.37 0.33 6.39
CA VAL A 84 9.39 -0.44 5.64
C VAL A 84 10.16 0.47 4.70
N ILE A 85 9.47 1.32 3.94
CA ILE A 85 10.07 2.28 3.01
C ILE A 85 10.97 3.26 3.75
N TYR A 86 10.57 3.72 4.94
CA TYR A 86 11.41 4.59 5.75
C TYR A 86 12.77 3.95 6.08
N LYS A 87 12.80 2.64 6.37
CA LYS A 87 14.04 1.89 6.64
C LYS A 87 14.78 1.48 5.37
N HIS A 88 14.06 1.16 4.30
CA HIS A 88 14.58 0.58 3.04
C HIS A 88 14.34 1.48 1.84
N ARG A 89 14.58 2.80 1.99
CA ARG A 89 14.27 3.81 0.96
C ARG A 89 14.88 3.54 -0.41
N GLY A 90 16.03 2.86 -0.46
CA GLY A 90 16.75 2.53 -1.69
C GLY A 90 16.13 1.39 -2.51
N SER A 91 15.13 0.68 -2.00
CA SER A 91 14.55 -0.47 -2.69
C SER A 91 13.47 -0.04 -3.67
N ILE A 92 13.77 0.00 -4.97
CA ILE A 92 12.80 0.36 -6.02
C ILE A 92 11.59 -0.59 -5.98
N ASP A 93 11.84 -1.90 -5.82
CA ASP A 93 10.76 -2.92 -5.77
C ASP A 93 9.71 -2.63 -4.69
N LEU A 94 10.12 -2.12 -3.52
CA LEU A 94 9.18 -1.79 -2.44
C LEU A 94 8.33 -0.56 -2.78
N TRP A 95 8.90 0.41 -3.49
CA TRP A 95 8.14 1.56 -3.97
C TRP A 95 7.12 1.15 -5.03
N LEU A 96 7.52 0.30 -5.99
CA LEU A 96 6.64 -0.19 -7.04
C LEU A 96 5.49 -1.03 -6.46
N GLN A 97 5.79 -1.96 -5.54
CA GLN A 97 4.75 -2.73 -4.83
C GLN A 97 3.79 -1.83 -4.06
N TYR A 98 4.29 -0.75 -3.43
CA TYR A 98 3.43 0.17 -2.71
C TYR A 98 2.55 1.01 -3.66
N ILE A 99 3.10 1.46 -4.78
CA ILE A 99 2.37 2.15 -5.85
C ILE A 99 1.25 1.25 -6.39
N GLU A 100 1.56 -0.02 -6.70
CA GLU A 100 0.59 -1.00 -7.17
C GLU A 100 -0.52 -1.23 -6.15
N TYR A 101 -0.17 -1.40 -4.88
CA TYR A 101 -1.15 -1.52 -3.79
C TYR A 101 -2.08 -0.29 -3.72
N CYS A 102 -1.51 0.91 -3.75
CA CYS A 102 -2.28 2.15 -3.74
C CYS A 102 -3.21 2.30 -4.95
N LYS A 103 -2.79 1.84 -6.14
CA LYS A 103 -3.63 1.82 -7.36
C LYS A 103 -4.81 0.86 -7.19
N ASN A 104 -4.55 -0.36 -6.69
CA ASN A 104 -5.57 -1.39 -6.51
C ASN A 104 -6.64 -1.00 -5.47
N GLU A 105 -6.23 -0.33 -4.38
CA GLU A 105 -7.17 0.16 -3.35
C GLU A 105 -7.87 1.47 -3.72
N GLY A 106 -7.52 2.10 -4.86
CA GLY A 106 -8.07 3.42 -5.22
C GLY A 106 -7.65 4.56 -4.29
N SER A 107 -6.50 4.43 -3.61
CA SER A 107 -6.00 5.41 -2.65
C SER A 107 -5.27 6.58 -3.33
N SER A 108 -5.96 7.28 -4.24
CA SER A 108 -5.40 8.31 -5.13
C SER A 108 -4.60 9.40 -4.42
N LYS A 109 -5.13 9.94 -3.31
CA LYS A 109 -4.44 10.96 -2.51
C LYS A 109 -3.12 10.45 -1.94
N ILE A 110 -3.09 9.24 -1.40
CA ILE A 110 -1.87 8.64 -0.85
C ILE A 110 -0.90 8.37 -1.99
N LEU A 111 -1.39 7.84 -3.10
CA LEU A 111 -0.59 7.52 -4.28
C LEU A 111 0.17 8.74 -4.84
N SER A 112 -0.46 9.92 -4.93
CA SER A 112 0.23 11.14 -5.37
C SER A 112 1.40 11.53 -4.44
N HIS A 113 1.24 11.33 -3.12
CA HIS A 113 2.33 11.55 -2.16
C HIS A 113 3.44 10.49 -2.29
N VAL A 114 3.06 9.24 -2.54
CA VAL A 114 4.00 8.14 -2.77
C VAL A 114 4.83 8.40 -4.03
N PHE A 115 4.21 8.77 -5.16
CA PHE A 115 4.93 9.15 -6.37
C PHE A 115 5.90 10.31 -6.13
N SER A 116 5.44 11.36 -5.46
CA SER A 116 6.28 12.53 -5.16
C SER A 116 7.53 12.15 -4.36
N ARG A 117 7.38 11.29 -3.34
CA ARG A 117 8.51 10.82 -2.52
C ARG A 117 9.40 9.82 -3.29
N ALA A 118 8.79 8.90 -4.04
CA ALA A 118 9.52 7.93 -4.83
C ALA A 118 10.43 8.61 -5.86
N LEU A 119 9.93 9.64 -6.55
CA LEU A 119 10.68 10.43 -7.52
C LEU A 119 11.81 11.26 -6.89
N GLN A 120 11.64 11.73 -5.64
CA GLN A 120 12.71 12.41 -4.90
C GLN A 120 13.84 11.46 -4.52
N VAL A 121 13.51 10.23 -4.11
CA VAL A 121 14.50 9.22 -3.71
C VAL A 121 15.17 8.57 -4.94
N HIS A 122 14.40 8.35 -6.02
CA HIS A 122 14.81 7.63 -7.21
C HIS A 122 14.64 8.46 -8.50
N PRO A 123 15.27 9.65 -8.61
CA PRO A 123 15.07 10.53 -9.75
C PRO A 123 15.55 9.93 -11.08
N ARG A 124 16.48 8.96 -11.02
CA ARG A 124 17.03 8.28 -12.19
C ARG A 124 16.27 7.02 -12.63
N CYS A 125 15.24 6.63 -11.88
CA CYS A 125 14.44 5.46 -12.22
C CYS A 125 13.34 5.86 -13.21
N ALA A 126 13.55 5.55 -14.49
CA ALA A 126 12.57 5.86 -15.56
C ALA A 126 11.20 5.20 -15.32
N GLU A 127 11.18 3.99 -14.75
CA GLU A 127 9.96 3.23 -14.49
C GLU A 127 8.97 3.98 -13.58
N ILE A 128 9.46 4.58 -12.48
CA ILE A 128 8.62 5.37 -11.57
C ILE A 128 8.08 6.63 -12.26
N TRP A 129 8.87 7.26 -13.15
CA TRP A 129 8.39 8.41 -13.94
C TRP A 129 7.28 8.03 -14.90
N ILE A 130 7.45 6.92 -15.61
CA ILE A 130 6.46 6.41 -16.58
C ILE A 130 5.17 6.04 -15.84
N GLU A 131 5.25 5.30 -14.74
CA GLU A 131 4.08 4.95 -13.92
C GLU A 131 3.36 6.18 -13.38
N ALA A 132 4.08 7.18 -12.87
CA ALA A 132 3.49 8.41 -12.37
C ALA A 132 2.78 9.20 -13.47
N ALA A 133 3.44 9.40 -14.61
CA ALA A 133 2.86 10.12 -15.75
C ALA A 133 1.67 9.36 -16.35
N SER A 134 1.77 8.03 -16.47
CA SER A 134 0.69 7.19 -16.96
C SER A 134 -0.52 7.25 -16.03
N TYR A 135 -0.32 7.22 -14.71
CA TYR A 135 -1.42 7.31 -13.75
C TYR A 135 -2.12 8.68 -13.82
N GLU A 136 -1.36 9.78 -13.90
CA GLU A 136 -1.94 11.12 -14.06
C GLU A 136 -2.74 11.25 -15.37
N PHE A 137 -2.25 10.65 -16.47
CA PHE A 137 -2.91 10.70 -17.76
C PHE A 137 -4.17 9.83 -17.82
N SER A 138 -4.08 8.56 -17.42
CA SER A 138 -5.16 7.59 -17.63
C SER A 138 -6.22 7.62 -16.53
N THR A 139 -5.81 7.85 -15.28
CA THR A 139 -6.69 7.74 -14.12
C THR A 139 -7.17 9.10 -13.65
N ASN A 140 -6.28 10.08 -13.53
CA ASN A 140 -6.65 11.44 -13.12
C ASN A 140 -7.10 12.32 -14.30
N LEU A 141 -6.96 11.85 -15.55
CA LEU A 141 -7.27 12.59 -16.78
C LEU A 141 -6.55 13.95 -16.86
N ASN A 142 -5.38 14.06 -16.23
CA ASN A 142 -4.61 15.29 -16.11
C ASN A 142 -3.41 15.27 -17.07
N VAL A 143 -3.70 15.61 -18.33
CA VAL A 143 -2.71 15.59 -19.42
C VAL A 143 -1.55 16.56 -19.15
N ASP A 144 -1.82 17.73 -18.56
CA ASP A 144 -0.79 18.72 -18.28
C ASP A 144 0.19 18.23 -17.21
N SER A 145 -0.31 17.60 -16.14
CA SER A 145 0.55 17.03 -15.10
C SER A 145 1.39 15.88 -15.64
N ALA A 146 0.80 15.00 -16.45
CA ALA A 146 1.52 13.92 -17.12
C ALA A 146 2.64 14.46 -18.02
N ARG A 147 2.36 15.52 -18.81
CA ARG A 147 3.36 16.19 -19.66
C ARG A 147 4.50 16.78 -18.83
N ILE A 148 4.19 17.48 -17.74
CA ILE A 148 5.20 18.08 -16.84
C ILE A 148 6.09 16.99 -16.24
N LEU A 149 5.51 15.88 -15.79
CA LEU A 149 6.26 14.74 -15.25
C LEU A 149 7.21 14.17 -16.30
N MET A 150 6.74 13.93 -17.52
CA MET A 150 7.58 13.37 -18.58
C MET A 150 8.69 14.33 -19.02
N GLN A 151 8.40 15.62 -19.15
CA GLN A 151 9.42 16.64 -19.45
C GLN A 151 10.52 16.69 -18.38
N ARG A 152 10.14 16.56 -17.09
CA ARG A 152 11.12 16.46 -15.99
C ARG A 152 11.93 15.16 -16.08
N ALA A 153 11.28 14.04 -16.37
CA ALA A 153 11.92 12.75 -16.53
C ALA A 153 13.01 12.78 -17.62
N ILE A 154 12.71 13.31 -18.81
CA ILE A 154 13.66 13.44 -19.93
C ILE A 154 14.84 14.35 -19.56
N ARG A 155 14.60 15.46 -18.86
CA ARG A 155 15.67 16.38 -18.43
C ARG A 155 16.66 15.71 -17.49
N ILE A 156 16.17 14.86 -16.58
CA ILE A 156 16.98 14.15 -15.59
C ILE A 156 17.66 12.93 -16.22
N ASN A 157 16.94 12.20 -17.09
CA ASN A 157 17.32 10.91 -17.66
C ASN A 157 17.57 10.98 -19.16
N LYS A 158 18.44 11.93 -19.57
CA LYS A 158 18.68 12.29 -20.98
C LYS A 158 19.06 11.12 -21.91
N ASN A 159 19.65 10.06 -21.35
CA ASN A 159 20.16 8.92 -22.11
C ASN A 159 19.22 7.70 -22.09
N CYS A 160 18.08 7.80 -21.40
CA CYS A 160 17.15 6.68 -21.30
C CYS A 160 16.23 6.63 -22.53
N GLN A 161 16.41 5.64 -23.41
CA GLN A 161 15.59 5.47 -24.62
C GLN A 161 14.12 5.11 -24.36
N ARG A 162 13.76 4.76 -23.12
CA ARG A 162 12.39 4.36 -22.74
C ARG A 162 11.49 5.56 -22.39
N LEU A 163 12.07 6.75 -22.23
CA LEU A 163 11.39 8.02 -21.89
C LEU A 163 11.31 8.93 -23.12
#